data_AF-A0A7C6SHP8-F1
#
_entry.id   AF-A0A7C6SHP8-F1
#
_cell.length_a   1.000
_cell.length_b   1.000
_cell.length_c   1.000
_cell.angle_alpha   90.00
_cell.angle_beta   90.00
_cell.angle_gamma   90.00
#
_symmetry.space_group_name_H-M   'P 1'
#
loop_
_entity.id
_entity.type
_entity.pdbx_description
1 polymer ?
#
loop_
_entity_poly.entity_id
_entity_poly.type
_entity_poly.pdbx_seq_one_letter_code
_entity_poly.pdbx_strand_id
1 'polypeptide(L)' 'NIDRQWQRLKEERISIEDQDLVYKKYTISRSTDFVLKEVGWFTLKGSFKSVETYFLEPVELILRKALI' A
#
# COMPACT_ATOMS: atom_id res chain seq x y z
N ASN A 1 2.64 -24.82 -7.20
CA ASN A 1 2.25 -25.16 -5.81
C ASN A 1 2.07 -23.86 -5.01
N ILE A 2 1.31 -22.93 -5.58
CA ILE A 2 1.09 -21.58 -5.04
C ILE A 2 0.24 -21.69 -3.78
N ASP A 3 -0.66 -22.67 -3.72
CA ASP A 3 -1.53 -22.92 -2.57
C ASP A 3 -0.77 -23.27 -1.28
N ARG A 4 0.29 -24.08 -1.36
CA ARG A 4 1.14 -24.37 -0.19
C ARG A 4 1.99 -23.19 0.25
N GLN A 5 2.42 -22.32 -0.66
CA GLN A 5 3.14 -21.11 -0.31
C GLN A 5 2.21 -20.08 0.34
N TRP A 6 0.97 -19.94 -0.15
CA TRP A 6 -0.06 -19.11 0.50
C TRP A 6 -0.49 -19.65 1.86
N GLN A 7 -0.55 -20.98 2.04
CA GLN A 7 -0.83 -21.56 3.36
C GLN A 7 0.32 -21.32 4.34
N ARG A 8 1.59 -21.49 3.93
CA ARG A 8 2.73 -21.12 4.79
C ARG A 8 2.74 -19.64 5.16
N LEU A 9 2.44 -18.74 4.21
CA LEU A 9 2.32 -17.30 4.50
C LEU A 9 1.14 -16.98 5.43
N LYS A 10 0.09 -17.80 5.46
CA LYS A 10 -1.00 -17.69 6.44
C LYS A 10 -0.60 -18.23 7.82
N GLU A 11 0.22 -19.27 7.88
CA GLU A 11 0.69 -19.91 9.12
C GLU A 11 1.85 -19.15 9.78
N GLU A 12 2.76 -18.56 8.99
CA GLU A 12 3.82 -17.64 9.43
C GLU A 12 3.29 -16.23 9.73
N ARG A 13 1.96 -16.06 9.84
CA ARG A 13 1.32 -14.81 10.27
C ARG A 13 2.00 -14.32 11.56
N ILE A 14 2.87 -13.33 11.41
CA ILE A 14 2.92 -12.21 12.33
C ILE A 14 1.45 -11.81 12.54
N SER A 15 0.99 -11.83 13.80
CA SER A 15 -0.34 -11.35 14.18
C SER A 15 -0.45 -9.88 13.76
N ILE A 16 -0.94 -9.63 12.54
CA ILE A 16 -1.42 -8.31 12.09
C ILE A 16 -2.80 -8.05 12.71
N GLU A 17 -3.29 -8.93 13.59
CA GLU A 17 -4.50 -8.68 14.39
C GLU A 17 -4.24 -7.67 15.52
N ASP A 18 -2.97 -7.44 15.90
CA ASP A 18 -2.58 -6.51 16.98
C ASP A 18 -1.96 -5.19 16.50
N GLN A 19 -1.96 -4.92 15.18
CA GLN A 19 -1.44 -3.68 14.64
C GLN A 19 -2.57 -2.86 14.02
N ASP A 20 -2.74 -1.63 14.49
CA ASP A 20 -3.73 -0.66 13.99
C ASP A 20 -3.39 -0.25 12.55
N LEU A 21 -3.68 -1.15 11.60
CA LEU A 21 -3.56 -0.87 10.19
C LEU A 21 -4.58 0.19 9.80
N VAL A 22 -4.07 1.31 9.29
CA VAL A 22 -4.89 2.37 8.75
C VAL A 22 -5.25 2.02 7.31
N TYR A 23 -6.54 1.79 7.07
CA TYR A 23 -7.08 1.64 5.72
C TYR A 23 -7.41 3.02 5.13
N LYS A 24 -6.90 3.30 3.93
CA LYS A 24 -7.32 4.46 3.13
C LYS A 24 -7.53 4.08 1.67
N LYS A 25 -8.58 4.63 1.08
CA LYS A 25 -8.89 4.51 -0.34
C LYS A 25 -8.77 5.87 -1.01
N TYR A 26 -8.00 5.94 -2.08
CA TYR A 26 -7.75 7.16 -2.83
C TYR A 26 -8.33 7.06 -4.23
N THR A 27 -9.02 8.11 -4.65
CA THR A 27 -9.29 8.32 -6.09
C THR A 27 -8.06 8.96 -6.68
N ILE A 28 -7.51 8.37 -7.74
CA ILE A 28 -6.24 8.82 -8.32
C ILE A 28 -6.38 9.15 -9.80
N SER A 29 -5.49 10.01 -10.29
CA SER A 29 -5.42 10.38 -11.70
C SER A 29 -4.36 9.53 -12.42
N ARG A 30 -4.27 9.65 -13.76
CA ARG A 30 -3.22 8.99 -14.53
C ARG A 30 -1.84 9.40 -14.00
N SER A 31 -1.04 8.39 -13.66
CA SER A 31 0.32 8.54 -13.11
C SER A 31 0.37 9.33 -11.80
N THR A 32 0.32 8.62 -10.68
CA THR A 32 0.32 9.19 -9.33
C THR A 32 1.49 8.64 -8.53
N ASP A 33 2.23 9.52 -7.83
CA ASP A 33 3.22 9.12 -6.84
C ASP A 33 2.54 8.90 -5.48
N PHE A 34 2.88 7.77 -4.88
CA PHE A 34 2.54 7.44 -3.49
C PHE A 34 3.80 7.68 -2.66
N VAL A 35 3.76 8.69 -1.80
CA VAL A 35 4.89 9.13 -0.97
C VAL A 35 4.65 8.65 0.45
N LEU A 36 5.48 7.71 0.90
CA LEU A 36 5.56 7.29 2.30
C LEU A 36 6.63 8.18 2.96
N LYS A 37 6.18 9.10 3.81
CA LYS A 37 7.08 10.04 4.49
C LYS A 37 8.18 9.26 5.23
N GLU A 38 9.42 9.71 5.10
CA GLU A 38 10.62 9.10 5.70
C GLU A 38 11.06 7.74 5.14
N VAL A 39 10.29 7.12 4.25
CA VAL A 39 10.64 5.85 3.60
C VAL A 39 11.04 6.05 2.13
N GLY A 40 10.22 6.78 1.37
CA GLY A 40 10.43 6.97 -0.06
C GLY A 40 9.14 7.14 -0.83
N TRP A 41 9.19 6.96 -2.15
CA TRP A 41 8.01 7.02 -3.00
C TRP A 41 8.05 5.94 -4.07
N PHE A 42 6.86 5.58 -4.57
CA PHE A 42 6.71 4.79 -5.78
C PHE A 42 5.69 5.44 -6.71
N THR A 43 5.94 5.34 -8.01
CA THR A 43 5.07 5.90 -9.05
C THR A 43 4.18 4.80 -9.61
N LEU A 44 2.86 4.97 -9.46
CA LEU A 44 1.89 4.11 -10.11
C LEU A 44 1.54 4.67 -11.49
N LYS A 45 2.11 4.08 -12.55
CA LYS A 45 1.86 4.44 -13.94
C LYS A 45 0.64 3.69 -14.49
N GLY A 46 -0.32 4.41 -15.06
CA GLY A 46 -1.52 3.83 -15.65
C GLY A 46 -2.80 4.60 -15.29
N SER A 47 -3.92 4.14 -15.83
CA SER A 47 -5.25 4.67 -15.53
C SER A 47 -5.98 3.76 -14.56
N PHE A 48 -5.78 4.01 -13.27
CA PHE A 48 -6.54 3.39 -12.19
C PHE A 48 -7.62 4.36 -11.73
N LYS A 49 -8.84 3.87 -11.46
CA LYS A 49 -9.90 4.71 -10.91
C LYS A 49 -9.68 5.00 -9.42
N SER A 50 -9.20 4.01 -8.68
CA SER A 50 -8.91 4.11 -7.26
C SER A 50 -7.80 3.15 -6.83
N VAL A 51 -7.13 3.47 -5.73
CA VAL A 51 -6.15 2.61 -5.07
C VAL A 51 -6.52 2.48 -3.60
N GLU A 52 -6.38 1.27 -3.08
CA GLU A 52 -6.63 0.93 -1.68
C GLU A 52 -5.29 0.62 -1.01
N THR A 53 -5.04 1.20 0.15
CA THR A 53 -3.75 1.11 0.85
C THR A 53 -3.96 0.76 2.31
N TYR A 54 -3.02 -0.03 2.85
CA TYR A 54 -2.92 -0.38 4.26
C TYR A 54 -1.51 0.00 4.73
N PHE A 55 -1.41 0.70 5.85
CA PHE A 55 -0.13 1.08 6.44
C PHE A 55 -0.27 1.26 7.95
N LEU A 56 0.86 1.22 8.65
CA LEU A 56 0.92 1.36 10.11
C LEU A 56 1.10 2.83 10.49
N GLU A 57 0.43 3.29 11.55
CA GLU A 57 0.80 4.58 12.15
C GLU A 57 2.22 4.51 12.74
N PRO A 58 2.99 5.61 12.72
CA PRO A 58 2.63 6.96 12.29
C PRO A 58 2.94 7.25 10.81
N VAL A 59 3.06 6.23 9.95
CA VAL A 59 3.47 6.41 8.56
C VAL A 59 2.46 7.29 7.81
N GLU A 60 2.92 8.46 7.36
CA GLU A 60 2.09 9.38 6.60
C GLU A 60 2.21 9.08 5.10
N LEU A 61 1.10 8.62 4.50
CA LEU A 61 1.00 8.40 3.06
C LEU A 61 0.35 9.61 2.38
N ILE A 62 1.08 10.25 1.46
CA ILE A 62 0.64 11.41 0.70
C ILE A 62 0.62 11.05 -0.79
N LEU A 63 -0.40 11.52 -1.51
CA LEU A 63 -0.50 11.36 -2.96
C LEU A 63 -0.17 12.67 -3.65
N ARG A 64 0.63 12.59 -4.72
CA ARG A 64 0.91 13.73 -5.60
C ARG A 64 0.94 13.27 -7.06
N LYS A 65 0.82 14.21 -7.99
CA LYS A 65 1.03 13.93 -9.41
C LYS A 65 2.45 13.39 -9.62
N ALA A 66 2.60 12.36 -10.45
CA ALA A 66 3.91 11.81 -10.76
C ALA A 66 4.85 12.89 -11.32
N LEU A 67 6.07 12.94 -10.81
CA LEU A 67 7.09 13.91 -11.25
C LEU A 67 7.79 13.50 -12.56
N ILE A 68 7.58 12.27 -13.05
CA ILE A 68 8.22 11.66 -14.21
C ILE A 68 7.18 11.10 -15.18
#